data_AF-A0A285TLI3-F1
#
_entry.id   AF-A0A285TLI3-F1
#
_cell.length_a   1.000
_cell.length_b   1.000
_cell.length_c   1.000
_cell.angle_alpha   90.00
_cell.angle_beta   90.00
_cell.angle_gamma   90.00
#
_symmetry.space_group_name_H-M   'P 1'
#
loop_
_entity.id
_entity.type
_entity.pdbx_description
1 polymer ?
#
loop_
_entity_poly.entity_id
_entity_poly.type
_entity_poly.pdbx_seq_one_letter_code
_entity_poly.pdbx_strand_id
1 'polypeptide(L)'
;MIIKTKTEVIKLGDFIKMKRLDMGFTIEELCKNAQVELEVYCAIENNLTLNPGIEDLFYLFKGLGLTFADFDFKGYVSNLEL
;
A
#
# COMPACT_ATOMS: atom_id res chain seq x y z
N MET A 1 3.29 -33.90 8.45
CA MET A 1 4.29 -32.81 8.49
C MET A 1 3.55 -31.53 8.12
N ILE A 2 3.16 -30.72 9.10
CA ILE A 2 2.45 -29.46 8.84
C ILE A 2 3.52 -28.43 8.46
N ILE A 3 3.64 -28.11 7.18
CA ILE A 3 4.50 -27.02 6.72
C ILE A 3 3.82 -25.73 7.20
N LYS A 4 4.26 -25.21 8.36
CA LYS A 4 3.93 -23.83 8.74
C LYS A 4 4.68 -22.93 7.77
N THR A 5 4.03 -22.53 6.68
CA THR A 5 4.53 -21.48 5.81
C THR A 5 4.67 -20.22 6.65
N LYS A 6 5.91 -19.75 6.81
CA LYS A 6 6.23 -18.48 7.44
C LYS A 6 5.52 -17.39 6.64
N THR A 7 4.44 -16.83 7.19
CA THR A 7 3.77 -15.67 6.58
C THR A 7 4.76 -14.52 6.66
N GLU A 8 5.41 -14.19 5.54
CA GLU A 8 6.24 -13.00 5.46
C GLU A 8 5.32 -11.78 5.53
N VAL A 9 5.58 -10.91 6.50
CA VAL A 9 4.86 -9.64 6.63
C VAL A 9 5.41 -8.71 5.55
N ILE A 10 4.63 -8.53 4.49
CA ILE A 10 4.95 -7.56 3.43
C ILE A 10 4.57 -6.18 3.96
N LYS A 11 5.47 -5.19 3.83
CA LYS A 11 5.16 -3.82 4.19
C LYS A 11 4.22 -3.20 3.16
N LEU A 12 3.40 -2.24 3.60
CA LEU A 12 2.46 -1.55 2.72
C LEU A 12 3.14 -0.95 1.48
N GLY A 13 4.27 -0.27 1.66
CA GLY A 13 5.01 0.35 0.55
C GLY A 13 5.46 -0.65 -0.50
N ASP A 14 5.98 -1.80 -0.04
CA ASP A 14 6.44 -2.88 -0.92
C ASP A 14 5.27 -3.50 -1.70
N PHE A 15 4.13 -3.69 -1.04
CA PHE A 15 2.92 -4.20 -1.68
C PHE A 15 2.39 -3.25 -2.75
N ILE A 16 2.25 -1.96 -2.42
CA ILE A 16 1.78 -0.92 -3.35
C ILE A 16 2.71 -0.82 -4.55
N LYS A 17 4.03 -0.83 -4.33
CA LYS A 17 5.03 -0.80 -5.39
C LYS A 17 4.95 -2.01 -6.32
N MET A 18 4.83 -3.21 -5.75
CA MET A 18 4.66 -4.43 -6.52
C MET A 18 3.41 -4.33 -7.42
N LYS A 19 2.27 -3.91 -6.85
CA LYS A 19 1.01 -3.78 -7.60
C LYS A 19 1.07 -2.72 -8.69
N ARG A 20 1.68 -1.57 -8.43
CA ARG A 20 1.89 -0.54 -9.46
C ARG A 20 2.70 -1.10 -10.65
N LEU A 21 3.80 -1.81 -10.36
CA LEU A 21 4.66 -2.39 -11.39
C LEU A 21 3.95 -3.51 -12.16
N ASP A 22 3.18 -4.37 -11.50
CA ASP A 22 2.37 -5.42 -12.15
C ASP A 22 1.36 -4.83 -13.13
N MET A 23 0.82 -3.65 -12.83
CA MET A 23 -0.11 -2.92 -13.68
C MET A 23 0.58 -2.09 -14.77
N GLY A 24 1.91 -2.01 -14.76
CA GLY A 24 2.68 -1.23 -15.73
C GLY A 24 2.56 0.28 -15.56
N PHE A 25 2.12 0.78 -14.40
CA PHE A 25 1.97 2.21 -14.15
C PHE A 25 3.29 2.88 -13.76
N THR A 26 3.51 4.09 -14.29
CA THR A 26 4.48 5.01 -13.68
C THR A 26 3.95 5.54 -12.35
N ILE A 27 4.83 6.14 -11.57
CA ILE A 27 4.43 6.77 -10.31
C ILE A 27 3.44 7.90 -10.59
N GLU A 28 3.71 8.75 -11.59
CA GLU A 28 2.86 9.89 -11.93
C GLU A 28 1.47 9.46 -12.40
N GLU A 29 1.39 8.39 -13.20
CA GLU A 29 0.13 7.83 -13.68
C GLU A 29 -0.74 7.34 -12.52
N LEU A 30 -0.14 6.61 -11.57
CA LEU A 30 -0.87 6.13 -10.42
C LEU A 30 -1.29 7.27 -9.48
N CYS A 31 -0.42 8.25 -9.22
CA CYS A 31 -0.77 9.42 -8.41
C CYS A 31 -1.97 10.17 -8.99
N LYS A 32 -1.99 10.35 -10.32
CA LYS A 32 -3.12 10.98 -11.02
C LYS A 32 -4.40 10.17 -10.93
N ASN A 33 -4.32 8.85 -11.07
CA ASN A 33 -5.48 7.95 -10.97
C ASN A 33 -6.02 7.84 -9.54
N ALA A 34 -5.11 7.80 -8.56
CA ALA A 34 -5.42 7.70 -7.14
C ALA A 34 -5.83 9.06 -6.55
N GLN A 35 -5.51 10.19 -7.17
CA GLN A 35 -5.67 11.53 -6.59
C GLN A 35 -4.86 11.68 -5.29
N VAL A 36 -3.64 11.14 -5.29
CA VAL A 36 -2.69 11.23 -4.18
C VAL A 36 -1.50 12.06 -4.63
N GLU A 37 -1.03 12.93 -3.75
CA GLU A 37 0.16 13.76 -4.01
C GLU A 37 1.40 12.89 -4.21
N LEU A 38 2.24 13.28 -5.17
CA LEU A 38 3.44 12.52 -5.55
C LEU A 38 4.39 12.28 -4.37
N GLU A 39 4.56 13.28 -3.50
CA GLU A 39 5.41 13.19 -2.33
C GLU A 39 4.90 12.15 -1.32
N VAL A 40 3.58 12.14 -1.07
CA VAL A 40 2.92 11.18 -0.18
C VAL A 40 3.07 9.76 -0.74
N TYR A 41 2.82 9.58 -2.04
CA TYR A 41 2.98 8.29 -2.70
C TYR A 41 4.42 7.76 -2.60
N CYS A 42 5.41 8.60 -2.92
CA CYS A 42 6.81 8.24 -2.84
C CYS A 42 7.22 7.86 -1.41
N ALA A 43 6.70 8.55 -0.40
CA ALA A 43 6.96 8.18 0.98
C ALA A 43 6.38 6.82 1.35
N ILE A 44 5.17 6.50 0.86
CA ILE A 44 4.53 5.20 1.05
C ILE A 44 5.37 4.09 0.40
N GLU A 45 5.72 4.18 -0.88
CA GLU A 45 6.51 3.15 -1.57
C GLU A 45 7.89 2.91 -0.95
N ASN A 46 8.50 3.97 -0.39
CA ASN A 46 9.81 3.86 0.26
C ASN A 46 9.71 3.43 1.73
N ASN A 47 8.51 3.11 2.23
CA ASN A 47 8.24 2.76 3.62
C ASN A 47 8.78 3.81 4.60
N LEU A 48 8.75 5.09 4.20
CA LEU A 48 9.12 6.19 5.08
C LEU A 48 8.03 6.39 6.13
N THR A 49 8.40 6.94 7.28
CA THR A 49 7.49 7.23 8.39
C THR A 49 6.54 8.37 8.01
N LEU A 50 5.54 8.05 7.20
CA LEU A 50 4.29 8.77 7.07
C LEU A 50 3.21 7.84 7.59
N ASN A 51 2.29 8.38 8.38
CA ASN A 51 1.07 7.68 8.77
C ASN A 51 -0.02 8.13 7.78
N PRO A 52 -0.09 7.56 6.56
CA PRO A 52 -1.13 7.95 5.62
C PRO A 52 -2.49 7.69 6.25
N GLY A 53 -3.40 8.65 6.08
CA GLY A 53 -4.75 8.50 6.58
C GLY A 53 -5.44 7.33 5.87
N ILE A 54 -6.52 6.83 6.47
CA ILE A 54 -7.39 5.82 5.83
C ILE A 54 -7.88 6.32 4.46
N GLU A 55 -8.10 7.64 4.32
CA GLU A 55 -8.52 8.26 3.08
C GLU A 55 -7.44 8.18 1.99
N ASP A 56 -6.18 8.48 2.30
CA ASP A 56 -5.06 8.33 1.35
C ASP A 56 -4.95 6.88 0.87
N LEU A 57 -5.04 5.93 1.81
CA LEU A 57 -4.99 4.50 1.51
C LEU A 57 -6.17 4.07 0.64
N PHE A 58 -7.38 4.55 0.94
CA PHE A 58 -8.57 4.24 0.14
C PHE A 58 -8.39 4.66 -1.32
N TYR A 59 -7.90 5.88 -1.53
CA TYR A 59 -7.66 6.44 -2.85
C TYR A 59 -6.54 5.73 -3.62
N LEU A 60 -5.45 5.37 -2.94
CA LEU A 60 -4.38 4.54 -3.48
C LEU A 60 -4.86 3.17 -3.93
N PHE A 61 -5.59 2.46 -3.06
CA PHE A 61 -6.12 1.14 -3.39
C PHE A 61 -7.10 1.24 -4.56
N LYS A 62 -7.98 2.24 -4.56
CA LYS A 62 -8.88 2.51 -5.69
C LYS A 62 -8.12 2.77 -6.99
N GLY A 63 -7.05 3.56 -6.98
CA GLY A 63 -6.21 3.83 -8.15
C GLY A 63 -5.54 2.56 -8.72
N LEU A 64 -5.27 1.59 -7.85
CA LEU A 64 -4.77 0.26 -8.22
C LEU A 64 -5.88 -0.76 -8.54
N GLY A 65 -7.16 -0.39 -8.45
CA GLY A 65 -8.28 -1.32 -8.60
C GLY A 65 -8.35 -2.38 -7.49
N LEU A 66 -7.80 -2.07 -6.31
CA LEU A 66 -7.74 -2.92 -5.13
C LEU A 66 -8.74 -2.46 -4.06
N THR A 67 -8.95 -3.33 -3.09
CA THR A 67 -9.73 -3.12 -1.87
C THR A 67 -8.87 -3.39 -0.65
N PHE A 68 -9.29 -2.92 0.53
CA PHE A 68 -8.58 -3.23 1.78
C PHE A 68 -8.51 -4.73 2.11
N ALA A 69 -9.33 -5.58 1.46
CA ALA A 69 -9.24 -7.03 1.61
C ALA A 69 -8.01 -7.63 0.87
N ASP A 70 -7.44 -6.90 -0.08
CA ASP A 70 -6.29 -7.36 -0.88
C ASP A 70 -4.95 -7.23 -0.15
N PHE A 71 -4.93 -6.55 1.01
CA PHE A 71 -3.74 -6.38 1.83
C PHE A 71 -4.00 -6.82 3.28
N ASP A 72 -3.11 -7.65 3.83
CA ASP A 72 -3.22 -8.06 5.23
C ASP A 72 -2.63 -6.98 6.15
N PHE A 73 -3.52 -6.16 6.70
CA PHE A 73 -3.16 -5.10 7.65
C PHE A 73 -2.79 -5.59 9.04
N LYS A 74 -2.75 -6.90 9.34
CA LYS A 74 -2.47 -7.42 10.70
C LYS A 74 -1.16 -6.93 11.34
N GLY A 75 -0.24 -6.33 10.59
CA GLY A 75 0.96 -5.63 11.10
C GLY A 75 0.93 -4.09 11.03
N TYR A 76 -0.10 -3.49 10.45
CA TYR A 76 -0.26 -2.04 10.26
C TYR A 76 -1.22 -1.42 11.29
N VAL A 77 -2.33 -2.10 11.63
CA VAL A 77 -3.35 -1.56 12.54
C VAL A 77 -2.87 -1.48 14.01
N SER A 78 -1.77 -2.14 14.38
CA SER A 78 -1.23 -2.04 15.76
C SER A 78 -0.66 -0.65 16.10
N ASN A 79 -0.48 0.22 15.12
CA ASN A 79 0.02 1.59 15.30
C ASN A 79 -1.02 2.68 14.93
N LEU A 80 -2.23 2.28 14.52
CA LEU A 80 -3.35 3.18 14.33
C LEU A 80 -4.18 3.12 15.60
N GLU A 81 -3.84 3.95 16.58
CA GLU A 81 -4.75 4.20 17.70
C GLU A 81 -6.05 4.81 17.14
N LEU A 82 -7.14 4.06 17.28
CA LEU A 82 -8.52 4.52 17.06
C LEU A 82 -8.98 5.40 18.23
#